data_AF-A0A1B0C485-F1
#
_entry.id   AF-A0A1B0C485-F1
#
_cell.length_a   1.000
_cell.length_b   1.000
_cell.length_c   1.000
_cell.angle_alpha   90.00
_cell.angle_beta   90.00
_cell.angle_gamma   90.00
#
_symmetry.space_group_name_H-M   'P 1'
#
loop_
_entity.id
_entity.type
_entity.pdbx_description
1 polymer ?
#
loop_
_entity_poly.entity_id
_entity_poly.type
_entity_poly.pdbx_seq_one_letter_code
_entity_poly.pdbx_strand_id
1 'polypeptide(L)'
;MLILGIETSCDDTGIAIYDTNNGLIINKIINQAKSHAYHGGIVPEIASKLHLKYIQPSIKTVLKNSKILVSKIGGIAYTAGPGLERSLAIGATFASSLAYSLNIPSVGVHHLEGHLLTPMFEKKKPNFPFLGLIISGAHTQLILANKIGKYKILGNCMDDALGEAFDKTAKLLGINYPGGKKLSILAQYDHQTRFDIARAFEDAILDTIEIKCCRALNLTQCKNLVISGGGNIMNLNSVPAGKNIPYDIYAIIEIPTNSSPIKYEVDKETGILFVNRFIPTSMFYPCNYGYINHTISLDGDPLDILVPTPFPVLHGSVIRCQPIGVLKMIDESGEDAKIIAIPHKKLLSGYNSVIKNISDVSDLLKSQITHFFEHYKDLEEKKWTKVISWKGIKEAEAEIISSFNRKKSLST
;
A
#
# COMPACT_ATOMS: atom_id res chain seq x y z
N MET A 1 7.27 4.85 -32.06
CA MET A 1 6.18 4.06 -32.69
C MET A 1 5.05 3.95 -31.70
N LEU A 2 3.80 4.16 -32.12
CA LEU A 2 2.63 4.06 -31.25
C LEU A 2 2.05 2.64 -31.29
N ILE A 3 1.90 2.03 -30.12
CA ILE A 3 1.37 0.68 -29.92
C ILE A 3 0.05 0.78 -29.16
N LEU A 4 -1.01 0.18 -29.71
CA LEU A 4 -2.28 0.00 -29.01
C LEU A 4 -2.26 -1.33 -28.26
N GLY A 5 -2.32 -1.29 -26.93
CA GLY A 5 -2.43 -2.47 -26.06
C GLY A 5 -3.88 -2.80 -25.72
N ILE A 6 -4.24 -4.08 -25.78
CA ILE A 6 -5.58 -4.62 -25.47
C ILE A 6 -5.45 -5.78 -24.47
N GLU A 7 -6.06 -5.64 -23.30
CA GLU A 7 -6.09 -6.64 -22.22
C GLU A 7 -7.54 -7.04 -21.92
N THR A 8 -7.84 -8.33 -22.09
CA THR A 8 -9.17 -8.95 -21.89
C THR A 8 -9.07 -10.38 -21.37
N SER A 9 -8.04 -10.71 -20.58
CA SER A 9 -7.81 -12.08 -20.10
C SER A 9 -8.83 -12.56 -19.07
N CYS A 10 -9.42 -11.66 -18.28
CA CYS A 10 -10.30 -12.04 -17.17
C CYS A 10 -11.54 -11.16 -17.04
N ASP A 11 -11.62 -10.27 -16.05
CA ASP A 11 -12.76 -9.39 -15.75
C ASP A 11 -12.45 -7.90 -15.88
N ASP A 12 -11.25 -7.53 -16.35
CA ASP A 12 -10.85 -6.17 -16.64
C ASP A 12 -10.69 -5.96 -18.14
N THR A 13 -11.33 -4.92 -18.70
CA THR A 13 -11.06 -4.46 -20.07
C THR A 13 -10.05 -3.32 -20.03
N GLY A 14 -8.80 -3.61 -20.34
CA GLY A 14 -7.71 -2.65 -20.36
C GLY A 14 -7.35 -2.23 -21.78
N ILE A 15 -7.29 -0.92 -22.05
CA ILE A 15 -6.81 -0.36 -23.31
C ILE A 15 -5.73 0.68 -23.00
N ALA A 16 -4.60 0.64 -23.71
CA ALA A 16 -3.53 1.62 -23.55
C ALA A 16 -2.89 2.02 -24.90
N ILE A 17 -2.36 3.23 -24.97
CA ILE A 17 -1.46 3.64 -26.06
C ILE A 17 -0.09 3.90 -25.46
N TYR A 18 0.90 3.21 -26.01
CA TYR A 18 2.31 3.33 -25.63
C TYR A 18 3.13 3.85 -26.80
N ASP A 19 4.00 4.84 -26.55
CA ASP A 19 5.00 5.31 -27.50
C ASP A 19 6.37 4.76 -27.10
N THR A 20 7.07 4.13 -28.04
CA THR A 20 8.44 3.62 -27.82
C THR A 20 9.42 4.68 -27.34
N ASN A 21 9.17 5.96 -27.65
CA ASN A 21 10.07 7.06 -27.28
C ASN A 21 9.62 7.79 -26.01
N ASN A 22 8.30 8.00 -25.88
CA ASN A 22 7.72 8.84 -24.83
C ASN A 22 7.08 8.03 -23.67
N GLY A 23 7.04 6.71 -23.78
CA GLY A 23 6.44 5.84 -22.77
C GLY A 23 4.92 5.75 -22.88
N LEU A 24 4.26 5.51 -21.74
CA LEU A 24 2.80 5.39 -21.68
C LEU A 24 2.14 6.75 -21.95
N ILE A 25 1.33 6.84 -23.01
CA ILE A 25 0.61 8.07 -23.37
C ILE A 25 -0.71 8.17 -22.59
N ILE A 26 -1.48 7.08 -22.60
CA ILE A 26 -2.79 7.02 -21.97
C ILE A 26 -3.19 5.56 -21.75
N ASN A 27 -3.92 5.29 -20.67
CA ASN A 27 -4.59 4.02 -20.44
C ASN A 27 -6.04 4.23 -19.98
N LYS A 28 -6.84 3.19 -20.09
CA LYS A 28 -8.19 3.11 -19.57
C LYS A 28 -8.46 1.67 -19.15
N ILE A 29 -8.94 1.48 -17.93
CA ILE A 29 -9.33 0.17 -17.41
C ILE A 29 -10.80 0.26 -17.01
N ILE A 30 -11.59 -0.72 -17.45
CA ILE A 30 -12.98 -0.91 -17.02
C ILE A 30 -13.04 -2.22 -16.23
N ASN A 31 -13.24 -2.08 -14.92
CA ASN A 31 -13.35 -3.20 -14.00
C ASN A 31 -14.79 -3.69 -13.87
N GLN A 32 -14.99 -5.01 -13.96
CA GLN A 32 -16.30 -5.65 -13.94
C GLN A 32 -16.68 -6.22 -12.56
N ALA A 33 -15.92 -5.96 -11.49
CA ALA A 33 -16.14 -6.58 -10.18
C ALA A 33 -17.57 -6.41 -9.65
N LYS A 34 -18.24 -5.27 -9.92
CA LYS A 34 -19.64 -5.06 -9.54
C LYS A 34 -20.61 -6.05 -10.20
N SER A 35 -20.35 -6.42 -11.44
CA SER A 35 -21.17 -7.38 -12.19
C SER A 35 -20.99 -8.81 -11.69
N HIS A 36 -19.82 -9.14 -11.15
CA HIS A 36 -19.49 -10.46 -10.61
C HIS A 36 -19.78 -10.61 -9.12
N ALA A 37 -19.88 -9.49 -8.37
CA ALA A 37 -20.10 -9.49 -6.92
C ALA A 37 -21.36 -10.27 -6.49
N TYR A 38 -22.46 -10.18 -7.26
CA TYR A 38 -23.70 -10.93 -7.01
C TYR A 38 -23.54 -12.45 -7.10
N HIS A 39 -22.52 -12.92 -7.83
CA HIS A 39 -22.24 -14.33 -8.04
C HIS A 39 -21.14 -14.87 -7.12
N GLY A 40 -20.48 -14.00 -6.34
CA GLY A 40 -19.42 -14.38 -5.42
C GLY A 40 -18.14 -14.89 -6.10
N GLY A 41 -17.92 -14.53 -7.37
CA GLY A 41 -16.77 -14.93 -8.19
C GLY A 41 -16.98 -14.56 -9.66
N ILE A 42 -15.93 -14.70 -10.47
CA ILE A 42 -15.94 -14.33 -11.89
C ILE A 42 -16.77 -15.33 -12.69
N VAL A 43 -17.78 -14.85 -13.40
CA VAL A 43 -18.61 -15.67 -14.30
C VAL A 43 -18.10 -15.49 -15.74
N PRO A 44 -17.51 -16.52 -16.38
CA PRO A 44 -16.84 -16.37 -17.68
C PRO A 44 -17.73 -15.81 -18.79
N GLU A 45 -19.00 -16.18 -18.80
CA GLU A 45 -19.99 -15.71 -19.79
C GLU A 45 -20.32 -14.22 -19.62
N ILE A 46 -20.44 -13.74 -18.37
CA ILE A 46 -20.65 -12.32 -18.09
C ILE A 46 -19.41 -11.54 -18.48
N ALA A 47 -18.22 -12.05 -18.13
CA ALA A 47 -16.96 -11.40 -18.43
C ALA A 47 -16.78 -11.16 -19.94
N SER A 48 -16.99 -12.21 -20.72
CA SER A 48 -16.92 -12.18 -22.19
C SER A 48 -17.90 -11.14 -22.78
N LYS A 49 -19.17 -11.16 -22.34
CA LYS A 49 -20.18 -10.19 -22.80
C LYS A 49 -19.79 -8.74 -22.52
N LEU A 50 -19.19 -8.48 -21.35
CA LEU A 50 -18.76 -7.15 -20.98
C LEU A 50 -17.53 -6.69 -21.78
N HIS A 51 -16.57 -7.58 -22.09
CA HIS A 51 -15.48 -7.24 -23.02
C HIS A 51 -16.01 -6.82 -24.39
N LEU A 52 -16.93 -7.60 -24.96
CA LEU A 52 -17.54 -7.29 -26.25
C LEU A 52 -18.22 -5.91 -26.24
N LYS A 53 -18.93 -5.61 -25.14
CA LYS A 53 -19.60 -4.32 -24.94
C LYS A 53 -18.61 -3.15 -24.80
N TYR A 54 -17.48 -3.34 -24.13
CA TYR A 54 -16.62 -2.25 -23.69
C TYR A 54 -15.36 -2.02 -24.53
N ILE A 55 -14.91 -3.00 -25.32
CA ILE A 55 -13.65 -2.89 -26.07
C ILE A 55 -13.64 -1.71 -27.05
N GLN A 56 -14.64 -1.63 -27.94
CA GLN A 56 -14.72 -0.57 -28.94
C GLN A 56 -14.95 0.82 -28.32
N PRO A 57 -15.89 1.03 -27.37
CA PRO A 57 -16.03 2.31 -26.68
C PRO A 57 -14.75 2.75 -25.96
N SER A 58 -13.99 1.81 -25.38
CA SER A 58 -12.76 2.12 -24.66
C SER A 58 -11.66 2.60 -25.61
N ILE A 59 -11.46 1.92 -26.73
CA ILE A 59 -10.51 2.34 -27.78
C ILE A 59 -10.87 3.73 -28.32
N LYS A 60 -12.15 3.97 -28.63
CA LYS A 60 -12.62 5.29 -29.07
C LYS A 60 -12.34 6.38 -28.03
N THR A 61 -12.56 6.08 -26.75
CA THR A 61 -12.27 7.02 -25.65
C THR A 61 -10.78 7.35 -25.59
N VAL A 62 -9.92 6.34 -25.63
CA VAL A 62 -8.47 6.48 -25.50
C VAL A 62 -7.89 7.27 -26.69
N LEU A 63 -8.33 6.99 -27.92
CA LEU A 63 -7.93 7.74 -29.12
C LEU A 63 -8.39 9.19 -29.07
N LYS A 64 -9.66 9.43 -28.68
CA LYS A 64 -10.21 10.79 -28.55
C LYS A 64 -9.46 11.62 -27.51
N ASN A 65 -9.21 11.05 -26.33
CA ASN A 65 -8.56 11.75 -25.22
C ASN A 65 -7.07 12.03 -25.50
N SER A 66 -6.39 11.13 -26.22
CA SER A 66 -5.00 11.34 -26.65
C SER A 66 -4.87 12.23 -27.88
N LYS A 67 -5.98 12.54 -28.56
CA LYS A 67 -6.01 13.24 -29.87
C LYS A 67 -5.18 12.52 -30.94
N ILE A 68 -5.00 11.21 -30.80
CA ILE A 68 -4.28 10.37 -31.76
C ILE A 68 -5.27 9.82 -32.78
N LEU A 69 -4.97 10.01 -34.06
CA LEU A 69 -5.72 9.35 -35.13
C LEU A 69 -5.39 7.86 -35.16
N VAL A 70 -6.40 7.02 -35.37
CA VAL A 70 -6.22 5.56 -35.44
C VAL A 70 -5.20 5.13 -36.50
N SER A 71 -5.09 5.88 -37.61
CA SER A 71 -4.12 5.66 -38.68
C SER A 71 -2.66 5.93 -38.28
N LYS A 72 -2.41 6.52 -37.10
CA LYS A 72 -1.07 6.73 -36.56
C LYS A 72 -0.59 5.57 -35.68
N ILE A 73 -1.45 4.60 -35.37
CA ILE A 73 -1.06 3.40 -34.66
C ILE A 73 -0.18 2.55 -35.58
N GLY A 74 1.02 2.18 -35.10
CA GLY A 74 2.01 1.41 -35.86
C GLY A 74 1.99 -0.09 -35.54
N GLY A 75 1.28 -0.50 -34.50
CA GLY A 75 1.08 -1.91 -34.16
C GLY A 75 0.06 -2.10 -33.03
N ILE A 76 -0.51 -3.30 -32.94
CA ILE A 76 -1.49 -3.66 -31.90
C ILE A 76 -0.98 -4.86 -31.11
N ALA A 77 -0.79 -4.67 -29.81
CA ALA A 77 -0.47 -5.74 -28.87
C ALA A 77 -1.76 -6.19 -28.16
N TYR A 78 -1.98 -7.49 -28.05
CA TYR A 78 -3.14 -8.03 -27.33
C TYR A 78 -2.74 -9.23 -26.48
N THR A 79 -3.44 -9.41 -25.36
CA THR A 79 -3.20 -10.55 -24.50
C THR A 79 -3.67 -11.84 -25.17
N ALA A 80 -2.75 -12.76 -25.42
CA ALA A 80 -3.01 -14.05 -26.05
C ALA A 80 -3.25 -15.18 -25.02
N GLY A 81 -2.84 -14.97 -23.78
CA GLY A 81 -3.05 -15.89 -22.67
C GLY A 81 -1.95 -15.79 -21.61
N PRO A 82 -2.07 -16.50 -20.48
CA PRO A 82 -3.24 -17.28 -20.05
C PRO A 82 -4.43 -16.38 -19.69
N GLY A 83 -5.62 -16.99 -19.56
CA GLY A 83 -6.86 -16.29 -19.26
C GLY A 83 -8.10 -17.10 -19.64
N LEU A 84 -9.28 -16.51 -19.47
CA LEU A 84 -10.56 -17.07 -19.88
C LEU A 84 -10.63 -17.11 -21.41
N GLU A 85 -10.77 -18.30 -21.98
CA GLU A 85 -10.70 -18.55 -23.43
C GLU A 85 -11.59 -17.61 -24.25
N ARG A 86 -12.87 -17.45 -23.86
CA ARG A 86 -13.81 -16.56 -24.55
C ARG A 86 -13.44 -15.08 -24.41
N SER A 87 -12.95 -14.66 -23.25
CA SER A 87 -12.50 -13.29 -23.03
C SER A 87 -11.24 -12.96 -23.87
N LEU A 88 -10.29 -13.89 -23.93
CA LEU A 88 -9.09 -13.80 -24.78
C LEU A 88 -9.45 -13.73 -26.26
N ALA A 89 -10.38 -14.59 -26.72
CA ALA A 89 -10.82 -14.62 -28.10
C ALA A 89 -11.40 -13.26 -28.55
N ILE A 90 -12.15 -12.57 -27.69
CA ILE A 90 -12.69 -11.23 -27.99
C ILE A 90 -11.57 -10.21 -28.22
N GLY A 91 -10.59 -10.15 -27.32
CA GLY A 91 -9.44 -9.24 -27.45
C GLY A 91 -8.62 -9.54 -28.70
N ALA A 92 -8.28 -10.82 -28.91
CA ALA A 92 -7.47 -11.28 -30.03
C ALA A 92 -8.14 -11.05 -31.40
N THR A 93 -9.44 -11.35 -31.51
CA THR A 93 -10.20 -11.15 -32.76
C THR A 93 -10.36 -9.66 -33.08
N PHE A 94 -10.65 -8.83 -32.07
CA PHE A 94 -10.75 -7.39 -32.26
C PHE A 94 -9.40 -6.77 -32.65
N ALA A 95 -8.32 -7.15 -31.96
CA ALA A 95 -6.98 -6.68 -32.25
C ALA A 95 -6.53 -7.05 -33.66
N SER A 96 -6.72 -8.31 -34.05
CA SER A 96 -6.30 -8.82 -35.36
C SER A 96 -7.10 -8.22 -36.50
N SER A 97 -8.43 -8.06 -36.33
CA SER A 97 -9.28 -7.41 -37.35
C SER A 97 -8.95 -5.93 -37.52
N LEU A 98 -8.72 -5.20 -36.42
CA LEU A 98 -8.31 -3.80 -36.48
C LEU A 98 -6.93 -3.65 -37.14
N ALA A 99 -5.96 -4.47 -36.74
CA ALA A 99 -4.62 -4.47 -37.32
C ALA A 99 -4.64 -4.77 -38.83
N TYR A 100 -5.43 -5.77 -39.23
CA TYR A 100 -5.65 -6.11 -40.64
C TYR A 100 -6.23 -4.94 -41.43
N SER A 101 -7.27 -4.28 -40.91
CA SER A 101 -7.89 -3.12 -41.60
C SER A 101 -6.98 -1.90 -41.74
N LEU A 102 -5.98 -1.76 -40.86
CA LEU A 102 -4.99 -0.68 -40.90
C LEU A 102 -3.70 -1.08 -41.64
N ASN A 103 -3.59 -2.34 -42.06
CA ASN A 103 -2.38 -2.93 -42.63
C ASN A 103 -1.13 -2.74 -41.73
N ILE A 104 -1.29 -3.06 -40.44
CA ILE A 104 -0.23 -2.99 -39.40
C ILE A 104 -0.09 -4.34 -38.69
N PRO A 105 1.05 -4.63 -38.04
CA PRO A 105 1.23 -5.87 -37.30
C PRO A 105 0.34 -5.94 -36.05
N SER A 106 -0.16 -7.14 -35.75
CA SER A 106 -0.68 -7.51 -34.43
C SER A 106 0.24 -8.52 -33.75
N VAL A 107 0.42 -8.40 -32.43
CA VAL A 107 1.31 -9.26 -31.64
C VAL A 107 0.56 -9.79 -30.42
N GLY A 108 0.51 -11.11 -30.30
CA GLY A 108 0.03 -11.77 -29.09
C GLY A 108 1.06 -11.68 -27.96
N VAL A 109 0.63 -11.22 -26.80
CA VAL A 109 1.45 -11.02 -25.60
C VAL A 109 1.03 -12.01 -24.52
N HIS A 110 2.01 -12.60 -23.85
CA HIS A 110 1.75 -13.45 -22.69
C HIS A 110 1.38 -12.59 -21.47
N HIS A 111 0.21 -12.81 -20.87
CA HIS A 111 -0.34 -12.01 -19.77
C HIS A 111 0.64 -11.90 -18.58
N LEU A 112 1.24 -13.03 -18.17
CA LEU A 112 2.21 -13.04 -17.07
C LEU A 112 3.53 -12.34 -17.43
N GLU A 113 3.91 -12.32 -18.71
CA GLU A 113 5.07 -11.54 -19.15
C GLU A 113 4.76 -10.04 -19.06
N GLY A 114 3.53 -9.63 -19.40
CA GLY A 114 3.04 -8.27 -19.19
C GLY A 114 3.12 -7.86 -17.71
N HIS A 115 2.71 -8.72 -16.78
CA HIS A 115 2.87 -8.48 -15.34
C HIS A 115 4.35 -8.33 -14.96
N LEU A 116 5.19 -9.28 -15.34
CA LEU A 116 6.62 -9.30 -15.01
C LEU A 116 7.35 -8.03 -15.49
N LEU A 117 6.96 -7.50 -16.65
CA LEU A 117 7.60 -6.33 -17.27
C LEU A 117 6.96 -4.99 -16.85
N THR A 118 5.86 -4.99 -16.08
CA THR A 118 5.22 -3.74 -15.65
C THR A 118 6.19 -2.78 -14.92
N PRO A 119 7.09 -3.26 -14.04
CA PRO A 119 8.08 -2.38 -13.38
C PRO A 119 9.11 -1.74 -14.33
N MET A 120 9.19 -2.17 -15.59
CA MET A 120 10.03 -1.51 -16.60
C MET A 120 9.49 -0.13 -17.04
N PHE A 121 8.24 0.20 -16.67
CA PHE A 121 7.67 1.54 -16.87
C PHE A 121 8.10 2.56 -15.81
N GLU A 122 8.70 2.11 -14.70
CA GLU A 122 9.17 2.99 -13.64
C GLU A 122 10.44 3.75 -14.04
N LYS A 123 10.69 4.89 -13.37
CA LYS A 123 11.91 5.70 -13.58
C LYS A 123 13.18 4.88 -13.30
N LYS A 124 13.17 4.07 -12.23
CA LYS A 124 14.25 3.16 -11.86
C LYS A 124 13.91 1.75 -12.35
N LYS A 125 14.36 1.43 -13.55
CA LYS A 125 14.10 0.13 -14.19
C LYS A 125 14.94 -0.97 -13.54
N PRO A 126 14.37 -2.16 -13.29
CA PRO A 126 15.16 -3.29 -12.82
C PRO A 126 16.10 -3.77 -13.94
N ASN A 127 17.36 -4.01 -13.59
CA ASN A 127 18.32 -4.62 -14.51
C ASN A 127 18.17 -6.14 -14.51
N PHE A 128 18.24 -6.75 -15.69
CA PHE A 128 18.38 -8.19 -15.82
C PHE A 128 19.80 -8.65 -15.39
N PRO A 129 19.96 -9.86 -14.82
CA PRO A 129 18.89 -10.76 -14.39
C PRO A 129 18.23 -10.28 -13.09
N PHE A 130 16.92 -10.51 -12.95
CA PHE A 130 16.20 -10.28 -11.70
C PHE A 130 15.27 -11.45 -11.38
N LEU A 131 14.97 -11.59 -10.09
CA LEU A 131 13.96 -12.52 -9.61
C LEU A 131 12.61 -11.82 -9.65
N GLY A 132 11.64 -12.38 -10.36
CA GLY A 132 10.27 -11.91 -10.43
C GLY A 132 9.35 -12.75 -9.55
N LEU A 133 8.55 -12.09 -8.71
CA LEU A 133 7.43 -12.69 -8.00
C LEU A 133 6.14 -12.14 -8.59
N ILE A 134 5.32 -13.02 -9.19
CA ILE A 134 4.00 -12.67 -9.71
C ILE A 134 2.96 -13.11 -8.69
N ILE A 135 2.14 -12.19 -8.18
CA ILE A 135 1.00 -12.44 -7.29
C ILE A 135 -0.27 -11.83 -7.88
N SER A 136 -1.19 -12.66 -8.34
CA SER A 136 -2.52 -12.28 -8.82
C SER A 136 -3.60 -13.17 -8.20
N GLY A 137 -4.87 -12.91 -8.56
CA GLY A 137 -5.99 -13.77 -8.17
C GLY A 137 -5.79 -15.23 -8.53
N ALA A 138 -5.19 -15.50 -9.69
CA ALA A 138 -5.05 -16.86 -10.23
C ALA A 138 -3.60 -17.36 -10.33
N HIS A 139 -2.60 -16.52 -10.04
CA HIS A 139 -1.20 -16.89 -10.20
C HIS A 139 -0.37 -16.47 -8.99
N THR A 140 0.44 -17.40 -8.48
CA THR A 140 1.52 -17.10 -7.54
C THR A 140 2.76 -17.86 -8.02
N GLN A 141 3.72 -17.12 -8.58
CA GLN A 141 4.87 -17.71 -9.29
C GLN A 141 6.17 -16.95 -9.02
N LEU A 142 7.25 -17.69 -8.80
CA LEU A 142 8.62 -17.21 -8.75
C LEU A 142 9.34 -17.53 -10.06
N ILE A 143 9.88 -16.50 -10.70
CA ILE A 143 10.44 -16.57 -12.05
C ILE A 143 11.82 -15.89 -12.04
N LEU A 144 12.87 -16.59 -12.47
CA LEU A 144 14.14 -15.97 -12.81
C LEU A 144 14.05 -15.38 -14.22
N ALA A 145 14.11 -14.06 -14.32
CA ALA A 145 14.11 -13.35 -15.58
C ALA A 145 15.55 -13.00 -15.98
N ASN A 146 16.09 -13.67 -17.00
CA ASN A 146 17.47 -13.44 -17.45
C ASN A 146 17.59 -12.34 -18.52
N LYS A 147 16.57 -12.22 -19.36
CA LYS A 147 16.33 -11.14 -20.32
C LYS A 147 14.91 -11.28 -20.86
N ILE A 148 14.43 -10.28 -21.60
CA ILE A 148 13.14 -10.36 -22.28
C ILE A 148 13.06 -11.65 -23.11
N GLY A 149 11.97 -12.40 -22.95
CA GLY A 149 11.73 -13.70 -23.59
C GLY A 149 12.56 -14.88 -23.05
N LYS A 150 13.40 -14.68 -22.03
CA LYS A 150 14.15 -15.77 -21.35
C LYS A 150 13.83 -15.81 -19.86
N TYR A 151 12.78 -16.55 -19.54
CA TYR A 151 12.29 -16.73 -18.18
C TYR A 151 12.40 -18.19 -17.75
N LYS A 152 12.83 -18.41 -16.50
CA LYS A 152 12.84 -19.74 -15.88
C LYS A 152 11.94 -19.71 -14.65
N ILE A 153 10.86 -20.48 -14.68
CA ILE A 153 10.01 -20.67 -13.50
C ILE A 153 10.82 -21.45 -12.45
N LEU A 154 10.95 -20.88 -11.26
CA LEU A 154 11.63 -21.50 -10.11
C LEU A 154 10.65 -22.16 -9.14
N GLY A 155 9.43 -21.64 -9.06
CA GLY A 155 8.39 -22.18 -8.21
C GLY A 155 7.02 -21.62 -8.59
N ASN A 156 6.00 -22.44 -8.49
CA ASN A 156 4.60 -22.09 -8.70
C ASN A 156 3.79 -22.56 -7.50
N CYS A 157 2.65 -21.92 -7.26
CA CYS A 157 1.66 -22.51 -6.36
C CYS A 157 1.18 -23.87 -6.91
N MET A 158 0.94 -24.82 -6.00
CA MET A 158 0.47 -26.17 -6.34
C MET A 158 -1.06 -26.27 -6.35
N ASP A 159 -1.72 -25.37 -5.63
CA ASP A 159 -3.16 -25.35 -5.40
C ASP A 159 -3.72 -23.92 -5.59
N ASP A 160 -4.08 -23.24 -4.52
CA ASP A 160 -4.72 -21.92 -4.55
C ASP A 160 -3.65 -20.84 -4.69
N ALA A 161 -3.78 -20.02 -5.74
CA ALA A 161 -2.99 -18.80 -5.79
C ALA A 161 -3.31 -17.91 -4.57
N LEU A 162 -2.34 -17.09 -4.14
CA LEU A 162 -2.50 -16.26 -2.95
C LEU A 162 -3.74 -15.37 -3.03
N GLY A 163 -4.00 -14.73 -4.18
CA GLY A 163 -5.19 -13.89 -4.33
C GLY A 163 -6.49 -14.67 -4.15
N GLU A 164 -6.55 -15.91 -4.64
CA GLU A 164 -7.67 -16.81 -4.44
C GLU A 164 -7.80 -17.26 -2.97
N ALA A 165 -6.69 -17.57 -2.30
CA ALA A 165 -6.68 -17.89 -0.87
C ALA A 165 -7.25 -16.72 -0.04
N PHE A 166 -6.84 -15.48 -0.33
CA PHE A 166 -7.42 -14.28 0.29
C PHE A 166 -8.92 -14.16 0.04
N ASP A 167 -9.39 -14.37 -1.19
CA ASP A 167 -10.81 -14.28 -1.54
C ASP A 167 -11.65 -15.40 -0.89
N LYS A 168 -11.14 -16.63 -0.81
CA LYS A 168 -11.78 -17.76 -0.13
C LYS A 168 -11.88 -17.53 1.37
N THR A 169 -10.80 -17.11 2.02
CA THR A 169 -10.80 -16.78 3.44
C THR A 169 -11.77 -15.61 3.72
N ALA A 170 -11.81 -14.61 2.84
CA ALA A 170 -12.74 -13.49 2.98
C ALA A 170 -14.19 -13.99 2.93
N LYS A 171 -14.51 -14.87 1.98
CA LYS A 171 -15.84 -15.48 1.87
C LYS A 171 -16.21 -16.28 3.12
N LEU A 172 -15.29 -17.05 3.69
CA LEU A 172 -15.50 -17.78 4.95
C LEU A 172 -15.79 -16.84 6.13
N LEU A 173 -15.18 -15.66 6.13
CA LEU A 173 -15.39 -14.61 7.14
C LEU A 173 -16.66 -13.75 6.88
N GLY A 174 -17.47 -14.11 5.87
CA GLY A 174 -18.70 -13.40 5.51
C GLY A 174 -18.48 -12.11 4.71
N ILE A 175 -17.34 -11.99 4.04
CA ILE A 175 -16.93 -10.79 3.30
C ILE A 175 -17.23 -10.95 1.80
N ASN A 176 -17.94 -9.97 1.24
CA ASN A 176 -18.36 -9.99 -0.17
C ASN A 176 -17.18 -9.83 -1.15
N TYR A 177 -17.20 -10.59 -2.25
CA TYR A 177 -16.25 -10.51 -3.36
C TYR A 177 -16.15 -9.10 -3.99
N PRO A 178 -14.97 -8.65 -4.48
CA PRO A 178 -13.65 -9.22 -4.21
C PRO A 178 -13.29 -9.04 -2.74
N GLY A 179 -12.88 -10.13 -2.12
CA GLY A 179 -12.83 -10.31 -0.68
C GLY A 179 -11.48 -9.98 -0.07
N GLY A 180 -10.37 -10.25 -0.79
CA GLY A 180 -9.02 -10.03 -0.27
C GLY A 180 -8.77 -8.59 0.19
N LYS A 181 -9.24 -7.60 -0.57
CA LYS A 181 -9.16 -6.17 -0.19
C LYS A 181 -9.93 -5.84 1.09
N LYS A 182 -11.02 -6.56 1.34
CA LYS A 182 -11.92 -6.34 2.46
C LYS A 182 -11.62 -7.28 3.63
N LEU A 183 -10.82 -8.33 3.46
CA LEU A 183 -10.36 -9.20 4.54
C LEU A 183 -9.59 -8.40 5.60
N SER A 184 -8.89 -7.36 5.16
CA SER A 184 -8.26 -6.35 6.02
C SER A 184 -9.26 -5.54 6.87
N ILE A 185 -10.57 -5.52 6.54
CA ILE A 185 -11.56 -4.65 7.18
C ILE A 185 -12.96 -5.33 7.25
N LEU A 186 -13.40 -5.80 8.44
CA LEU A 186 -14.80 -5.98 8.97
C LEU A 186 -15.00 -7.33 9.72
N ALA A 187 -16.01 -7.63 10.56
CA ALA A 187 -16.97 -7.00 11.49
C ALA A 187 -18.22 -7.91 11.54
N GLN A 188 -18.30 -8.88 12.47
CA GLN A 188 -19.52 -9.67 12.83
C GLN A 188 -19.26 -10.85 13.82
N TYR A 189 -18.02 -11.10 14.23
CA TYR A 189 -17.65 -11.73 15.51
C TYR A 189 -17.16 -10.57 16.38
N ASP A 190 -16.72 -10.80 17.63
CA ASP A 190 -15.91 -9.78 18.30
C ASP A 190 -14.85 -9.26 17.31
N HIS A 191 -14.82 -7.94 17.16
CA HIS A 191 -14.00 -7.27 16.15
C HIS A 191 -12.54 -7.70 16.29
N GLN A 192 -12.07 -7.89 17.52
CA GLN A 192 -10.69 -8.27 17.78
C GLN A 192 -10.38 -9.67 17.25
N THR A 193 -11.20 -10.68 17.56
CA THR A 193 -10.98 -12.06 17.10
C THR A 193 -10.90 -12.18 15.57
N ARG A 194 -11.70 -11.42 14.81
CA ARG A 194 -11.61 -11.40 13.33
C ARG A 194 -10.35 -10.74 12.84
N PHE A 195 -9.95 -9.64 13.45
CA PHE A 195 -8.71 -8.96 13.08
C PHE A 195 -7.51 -9.83 13.39
N ASP A 196 -7.52 -10.55 14.51
CA ASP A 196 -6.45 -11.47 14.88
C ASP A 196 -6.33 -12.62 13.87
N ILE A 197 -7.45 -13.23 13.46
CA ILE A 197 -7.45 -14.30 12.42
C ILE A 197 -7.00 -13.76 11.06
N ALA A 198 -7.53 -12.60 10.65
CA ALA A 198 -7.15 -11.96 9.40
C ALA A 198 -5.66 -11.63 9.35
N ARG A 199 -5.14 -11.11 10.47
CA ARG A 199 -3.73 -10.76 10.61
C ARG A 199 -2.84 -11.99 10.65
N ALA A 200 -3.20 -13.01 11.42
CA ALA A 200 -2.45 -14.26 11.45
C ALA A 200 -2.38 -14.94 10.07
N PHE A 201 -3.47 -14.89 9.29
CA PHE A 201 -3.49 -15.38 7.92
C PHE A 201 -2.56 -14.58 7.00
N GLU A 202 -2.60 -13.26 7.10
CA GLU A 202 -1.73 -12.37 6.33
C GLU A 202 -0.24 -12.56 6.68
N ASP A 203 0.09 -12.59 7.97
CA ASP A 203 1.46 -12.80 8.47
C ASP A 203 1.99 -14.16 7.99
N ALA A 204 1.19 -15.23 8.10
CA ALA A 204 1.60 -16.56 7.61
C ALA A 204 1.87 -16.59 6.09
N ILE A 205 1.09 -15.83 5.31
CA ILE A 205 1.32 -15.68 3.87
C ILE A 205 2.61 -14.92 3.60
N LEU A 206 2.82 -13.79 4.27
CA LEU A 206 4.00 -12.95 4.10
C LEU A 206 5.28 -13.73 4.46
N ASP A 207 5.29 -14.41 5.62
CA ASP A 207 6.39 -15.27 6.05
C ASP A 207 6.71 -16.33 4.99
N THR A 208 5.68 -16.99 4.44
CA THR A 208 5.86 -18.02 3.42
C THR A 208 6.50 -17.44 2.15
N ILE A 209 6.00 -16.30 1.68
CA ILE A 209 6.52 -15.62 0.48
C ILE A 209 7.95 -15.17 0.71
N GLU A 210 8.23 -14.54 1.84
CA GLU A 210 9.56 -14.03 2.19
C GLU A 210 10.57 -15.18 2.21
N ILE A 211 10.28 -16.26 2.94
CA ILE A 211 11.14 -17.45 3.01
C ILE A 211 11.44 -18.00 1.60
N LYS A 212 10.42 -18.08 0.74
CA LYS A 212 10.59 -18.60 -0.64
C LYS A 212 11.39 -17.63 -1.52
N CYS A 213 11.16 -16.33 -1.39
CA CYS A 213 11.91 -15.31 -2.12
C CYS A 213 13.37 -15.29 -1.70
N CYS A 214 13.66 -15.28 -0.40
CA CYS A 214 15.03 -15.34 0.13
C CYS A 214 15.77 -16.60 -0.32
N ARG A 215 15.13 -17.76 -0.29
CA ARG A 215 15.70 -19.00 -0.84
C ARG A 215 15.99 -18.89 -2.34
N ALA A 216 15.05 -18.33 -3.11
CA ALA A 216 15.23 -18.15 -4.54
C ALA A 216 16.35 -17.13 -4.88
N LEU A 217 16.47 -16.04 -4.11
CA LEU A 217 17.57 -15.08 -4.23
C LEU A 217 18.92 -15.76 -3.96
N ASN A 218 19.02 -16.53 -2.88
CA ASN A 218 20.24 -17.29 -2.55
C ASN A 218 20.61 -18.32 -3.62
N LEU A 219 19.62 -19.02 -4.19
CA LEU A 219 19.84 -20.00 -5.25
C LEU A 219 20.26 -19.37 -6.58
N THR A 220 19.73 -18.20 -6.90
CA THR A 220 19.96 -17.53 -8.20
C THR A 220 21.10 -16.52 -8.17
N GLN A 221 21.54 -16.10 -6.98
CA GLN A 221 22.49 -15.01 -6.77
C GLN A 221 22.01 -13.65 -7.36
N CYS A 222 20.70 -13.51 -7.60
CA CYS A 222 20.10 -12.26 -8.02
C CYS A 222 20.11 -11.26 -6.86
N LYS A 223 20.44 -10.00 -7.18
CA LYS A 223 20.41 -8.88 -6.21
C LYS A 223 19.09 -8.11 -6.22
N ASN A 224 18.25 -8.34 -7.23
CA ASN A 224 17.01 -7.62 -7.46
C ASN A 224 15.82 -8.57 -7.38
N LEU A 225 14.86 -8.26 -6.51
CA LEU A 225 13.53 -8.85 -6.48
C LEU A 225 12.53 -7.86 -7.06
N VAL A 226 11.72 -8.33 -8.00
CA VAL A 226 10.67 -7.57 -8.66
C VAL A 226 9.35 -8.23 -8.32
N ILE A 227 8.47 -7.53 -7.61
CA ILE A 227 7.14 -8.03 -7.26
C ILE A 227 6.13 -7.37 -8.21
N SER A 228 5.26 -8.19 -8.81
CA SER A 228 4.26 -7.73 -9.78
C SER A 228 2.94 -8.49 -9.62
N GLY A 229 1.84 -7.88 -10.06
CA GLY A 229 0.50 -8.48 -10.02
C GLY A 229 -0.48 -7.73 -9.11
N GLY A 230 -1.76 -8.14 -9.14
CA GLY A 230 -2.91 -7.42 -8.58
C GLY A 230 -3.07 -7.48 -7.05
N GLY A 231 -2.11 -8.05 -6.33
CA GLY A 231 -2.04 -7.94 -4.88
C GLY A 231 -1.63 -6.51 -4.50
N ASN A 232 -2.54 -5.74 -3.92
CA ASN A 232 -2.18 -4.45 -3.35
C ASN A 232 -1.24 -4.71 -2.16
N ILE A 233 0.06 -4.44 -2.36
CA ILE A 233 1.04 -4.45 -1.29
C ILE A 233 0.68 -3.31 -0.32
N MET A 234 0.53 -3.62 0.97
CA MET A 234 0.38 -2.60 1.99
C MET A 234 1.64 -1.77 2.05
N ASN A 235 1.52 -0.50 1.70
CA ASN A 235 2.63 0.43 1.75
C ASN A 235 2.26 1.57 2.69
N LEU A 236 2.86 1.60 3.88
CA LEU A 236 2.69 2.69 4.85
C LEU A 236 3.07 4.05 4.23
N ASN A 237 4.00 4.07 3.27
CA ASN A 237 4.39 5.29 2.56
C ASN A 237 3.27 5.89 1.71
N SER A 238 2.21 5.11 1.40
CA SER A 238 1.05 5.59 0.66
C SER A 238 -0.03 6.25 1.54
N VAL A 239 0.09 6.14 2.87
CA VAL A 239 -0.87 6.72 3.82
C VAL A 239 -0.71 8.24 3.82
N PRO A 240 -1.73 9.03 3.43
CA PRO A 240 -1.63 10.49 3.46
C PRO A 240 -1.45 10.99 4.90
N ALA A 241 -0.89 12.19 5.08
CA ALA A 241 -0.74 12.82 6.41
C ALA A 241 -2.09 13.01 7.14
N GLY A 242 -3.19 13.16 6.40
CA GLY A 242 -4.52 13.40 6.94
C GLY A 242 -5.57 13.55 5.86
N LYS A 243 -6.84 13.60 6.28
CA LYS A 243 -7.96 13.98 5.39
C LYS A 243 -8.13 15.49 5.26
N ASN A 244 -7.83 16.22 6.32
CA ASN A 244 -7.96 17.68 6.38
C ASN A 244 -6.91 18.24 7.34
N ILE A 245 -5.71 18.48 6.85
CA ILE A 245 -4.57 18.94 7.64
C ILE A 245 -4.79 20.42 8.02
N PRO A 246 -4.53 20.84 9.28
CA PRO A 246 -4.01 20.05 10.40
C PRO A 246 -5.07 19.37 11.28
N TYR A 247 -6.37 19.55 11.00
CA TYR A 247 -7.47 19.20 11.90
C TYR A 247 -7.85 17.72 11.96
N ASP A 248 -7.58 16.96 10.89
CA ASP A 248 -7.96 15.55 10.72
C ASP A 248 -6.80 14.81 10.06
N ILE A 249 -6.00 14.17 10.91
CA ILE A 249 -4.68 13.59 10.58
C ILE A 249 -4.70 12.07 10.73
N TYR A 250 -3.69 11.43 10.15
CA TYR A 250 -3.43 10.00 10.33
C TYR A 250 -2.14 9.80 11.12
N ALA A 251 -2.23 9.01 12.19
CA ALA A 251 -1.09 8.55 12.98
C ALA A 251 -0.78 7.10 12.60
N ILE A 252 0.44 6.84 12.14
CA ILE A 252 0.95 5.48 11.92
C ILE A 252 1.66 5.05 13.19
N ILE A 253 1.14 4.04 13.87
CA ILE A 253 1.62 3.60 15.18
C ILE A 253 2.81 2.65 15.02
N GLU A 254 3.94 3.01 15.63
CA GLU A 254 5.15 2.20 15.65
C GLU A 254 5.28 1.45 16.98
N ILE A 255 4.82 2.06 18.08
CA ILE A 255 4.96 1.49 19.43
C ILE A 255 3.62 1.58 20.15
N PRO A 256 2.93 0.45 20.36
CA PRO A 256 1.70 0.41 21.15
C PRO A 256 1.90 0.87 22.60
N THR A 257 0.83 1.41 23.20
CA THR A 257 0.79 1.68 24.65
C THR A 257 1.15 0.43 25.46
N ASN A 258 1.88 0.58 26.57
CA ASN A 258 2.26 -0.52 27.49
C ASN A 258 3.05 -1.67 26.84
N SER A 259 3.74 -1.41 25.73
CA SER A 259 4.62 -2.39 25.08
C SER A 259 5.91 -2.64 25.88
N SER A 260 6.55 -3.77 25.60
CA SER A 260 7.90 -4.06 26.09
C SER A 260 8.88 -2.95 25.70
N PRO A 261 9.97 -2.72 26.47
CA PRO A 261 10.91 -1.61 26.28
C PRO A 261 11.78 -1.81 25.02
N ILE A 262 11.15 -1.72 23.85
CA ILE A 262 11.76 -1.87 22.53
C ILE A 262 11.29 -0.67 21.72
N LYS A 263 12.25 0.12 21.23
CA LYS A 263 11.96 1.18 20.26
C LYS A 263 11.90 0.52 18.88
N TYR A 264 10.69 0.34 18.37
CA TYR A 264 10.47 0.02 16.97
C TYR A 264 10.42 1.28 16.12
N GLU A 265 10.80 1.15 14.86
CA GLU A 265 10.78 2.25 13.89
C GLU A 265 10.49 1.70 12.50
N VAL A 266 9.60 2.35 11.77
CA VAL A 266 9.33 2.00 10.37
C VAL A 266 10.41 2.64 9.52
N ASP A 267 11.18 1.80 8.83
CA ASP A 267 12.12 2.23 7.80
C ASP A 267 11.35 2.88 6.65
N LYS A 268 11.66 4.13 6.33
CA LYS A 268 10.85 4.93 5.40
C LYS A 268 11.05 4.53 3.94
N GLU A 269 12.15 3.86 3.60
CA GLU A 269 12.37 3.37 2.23
C GLU A 269 11.57 2.09 1.96
N THR A 270 11.63 1.13 2.89
CA THR A 270 11.02 -0.21 2.74
C THR A 270 9.60 -0.30 3.28
N GLY A 271 9.21 0.58 4.22
CA GLY A 271 7.94 0.51 4.94
C GLY A 271 7.86 -0.62 5.98
N ILE A 272 8.99 -1.25 6.30
CA ILE A 272 9.10 -2.37 7.24
C ILE A 272 9.42 -1.85 8.65
N LEU A 273 8.87 -2.50 9.68
CA LEU A 273 9.16 -2.19 11.08
C LEU A 273 10.48 -2.86 11.51
N PHE A 274 11.48 -2.05 11.86
CA PHE A 274 12.76 -2.50 12.41
C PHE A 274 12.81 -2.27 13.92
N VAL A 275 13.59 -3.11 14.60
CA VAL A 275 14.05 -2.81 15.96
C VAL A 275 15.11 -1.73 15.85
N ASN A 276 14.81 -0.51 16.29
CA ASN A 276 15.79 0.58 16.38
C ASN A 276 16.75 0.33 17.55
N ARG A 277 16.20 0.10 18.75
CA ARG A 277 16.98 -0.26 19.95
C ARG A 277 16.13 -0.88 21.04
N PHE A 278 16.78 -1.63 21.92
CA PHE A 278 16.21 -1.99 23.22
C PHE A 278 16.39 -0.82 24.19
N ILE A 279 15.33 -0.46 24.91
CA ILE A 279 15.37 0.61 25.91
C ILE A 279 15.86 -0.02 27.22
N PRO A 280 17.03 0.40 27.76
CA PRO A 280 17.60 -0.22 28.96
C PRO A 280 16.83 0.15 30.23
N THR A 281 16.15 1.31 30.24
CA THR A 281 15.28 1.72 31.33
C THR A 281 14.02 0.84 31.33
N SER A 282 13.65 0.32 32.50
CA SER A 282 12.48 -0.54 32.67
C SER A 282 11.19 0.30 32.67
N MET A 283 10.88 0.90 31.52
CA MET A 283 9.72 1.78 31.31
C MET A 283 8.93 1.33 30.07
N PHE A 284 7.67 1.75 29.99
CA PHE A 284 6.80 1.48 28.84
C PHE A 284 6.13 2.78 28.36
N TYR A 285 5.80 2.84 27.07
CA TYR A 285 5.15 4.01 26.50
C TYR A 285 3.74 4.16 27.07
N PRO A 286 3.37 5.33 27.63
CA PRO A 286 2.06 5.56 28.25
C PRO A 286 0.94 5.80 27.22
N CYS A 287 1.27 5.95 25.95
CA CYS A 287 0.33 6.16 24.83
C CYS A 287 0.86 5.43 23.58
N ASN A 288 0.01 5.23 22.57
CA ASN A 288 0.47 4.71 21.30
C ASN A 288 1.35 5.79 20.65
N TYR A 289 2.59 5.43 20.37
CA TYR A 289 3.56 6.31 19.76
C TYR A 289 3.75 5.96 18.29
N GLY A 290 3.93 6.98 17.48
CA GLY A 290 4.14 6.84 16.06
C GLY A 290 4.39 8.18 15.41
N TYR A 291 4.11 8.27 14.12
CA TYR A 291 4.40 9.45 13.33
C TYR A 291 3.25 9.83 12.37
N ILE A 292 3.29 11.07 11.89
CA ILE A 292 2.42 11.58 10.84
C ILE A 292 3.18 11.49 9.52
N ASN A 293 2.73 10.63 8.61
CA ASN A 293 3.38 10.47 7.31
C ASN A 293 3.35 11.77 6.49
N HIS A 294 4.26 11.91 5.52
CA HIS A 294 4.43 13.10 4.67
C HIS A 294 4.62 14.42 5.46
N THR A 295 5.22 14.35 6.63
CA THR A 295 5.71 15.51 7.38
C THR A 295 7.21 15.33 7.64
N ILE A 296 7.94 16.43 7.87
CA ILE A 296 9.33 16.44 8.32
C ILE A 296 9.50 17.47 9.44
N SER A 297 9.99 17.02 10.58
CA SER A 297 10.42 17.80 11.74
C SER A 297 11.81 18.42 11.53
N LEU A 298 12.30 19.21 12.50
CA LEU A 298 13.56 19.98 12.35
C LEU A 298 14.80 19.08 12.40
N ASP A 299 14.67 17.93 13.05
CA ASP A 299 15.63 16.83 13.11
C ASP A 299 15.73 16.01 11.81
N GLY A 300 14.78 16.20 10.88
CA GLY A 300 14.72 15.47 9.61
C GLY A 300 13.79 14.27 9.61
N ASP A 301 13.27 13.88 10.77
CA ASP A 301 12.36 12.74 10.93
C ASP A 301 10.89 13.16 10.73
N PRO A 302 9.97 12.23 10.46
CA PRO A 302 8.54 12.54 10.44
C PRO A 302 8.05 13.08 11.78
N LEU A 303 7.02 13.93 11.75
CA LEU A 303 6.48 14.53 12.97
C LEU A 303 5.87 13.47 13.88
N ASP A 304 6.40 13.40 15.10
CA ASP A 304 5.98 12.45 16.12
C ASP A 304 4.57 12.74 16.66
N ILE A 305 3.85 11.67 16.98
CA ILE A 305 2.50 11.73 17.51
C ILE A 305 2.27 10.69 18.61
N LEU A 306 1.61 11.12 19.67
CA LEU A 306 1.11 10.31 20.77
C LEU A 306 -0.41 10.26 20.70
N VAL A 307 -0.95 9.05 20.72
CA VAL A 307 -2.39 8.81 20.67
C VAL A 307 -2.84 8.08 21.92
N PRO A 308 -3.29 8.81 22.96
CA PRO A 308 -3.94 8.20 24.12
C PRO A 308 -5.22 7.48 23.70
N THR A 309 -5.30 6.19 24.05
CA THR A 309 -6.47 5.35 23.82
C THR A 309 -6.72 4.46 25.03
N PRO A 310 -7.96 3.97 25.24
CA PRO A 310 -8.25 3.04 26.32
C PRO A 310 -7.52 1.69 26.21
N PHE A 311 -7.13 1.30 24.99
CA PHE A 311 -6.49 0.02 24.69
C PHE A 311 -5.29 0.23 23.76
N PRO A 312 -4.22 -0.56 23.89
CA PRO A 312 -3.13 -0.56 22.91
C PRO A 312 -3.65 -0.98 21.53
N VAL A 313 -3.09 -0.41 20.47
CA VAL A 313 -3.32 -0.88 19.10
C VAL A 313 -2.14 -1.72 18.61
N LEU A 314 -2.23 -2.32 17.43
CA LEU A 314 -1.12 -3.09 16.86
C LEU A 314 -0.09 -2.18 16.18
N HIS A 315 1.16 -2.65 16.11
CA HIS A 315 2.21 -2.01 15.30
C HIS A 315 1.79 -1.90 13.83
N GLY A 316 2.15 -0.81 13.16
CA GLY A 316 1.77 -0.53 11.78
C GLY A 316 0.32 -0.09 11.57
N SER A 317 -0.49 -0.02 12.65
CA SER A 317 -1.87 0.45 12.56
C SER A 317 -1.93 1.94 12.24
N VAL A 318 -2.92 2.34 11.42
CA VAL A 318 -3.20 3.75 11.13
C VAL A 318 -4.43 4.20 11.90
N ILE A 319 -4.27 5.17 12.79
CA ILE A 319 -5.38 5.79 13.52
C ILE A 319 -5.72 7.13 12.87
N ARG A 320 -6.99 7.35 12.54
CA ARG A 320 -7.49 8.69 12.19
C ARG A 320 -7.68 9.49 13.46
N CYS A 321 -6.97 10.60 13.59
CA CYS A 321 -6.87 11.38 14.83
C CYS A 321 -7.25 12.84 14.64
N GLN A 322 -7.58 13.49 15.75
CA GLN A 322 -7.74 14.93 15.86
C GLN A 322 -6.71 15.46 16.87
N PRO A 323 -5.84 16.43 16.50
CA PRO A 323 -4.86 16.97 17.42
C PRO A 323 -5.53 17.79 18.52
N ILE A 324 -4.94 17.77 19.72
CA ILE A 324 -5.44 18.48 20.91
C ILE A 324 -4.35 19.31 21.61
N GLY A 325 -3.08 19.07 21.29
CA GLY A 325 -1.95 19.78 21.87
C GLY A 325 -0.62 19.25 21.36
N VAL A 326 0.47 19.81 21.87
CA VAL A 326 1.84 19.40 21.53
C VAL A 326 2.72 19.46 22.78
N LEU A 327 3.57 18.45 22.93
CA LEU A 327 4.63 18.42 23.92
C LEU A 327 5.92 18.93 23.28
N LYS A 328 6.48 20.02 23.81
CA LYS A 328 7.75 20.59 23.36
C LYS A 328 8.88 20.11 24.26
N MET A 329 9.94 19.58 23.65
CA MET A 329 11.11 19.05 24.34
C MET A 329 12.39 19.41 23.59
N ILE A 330 13.52 19.29 24.29
CA ILE A 330 14.86 19.37 23.70
C ILE A 330 15.59 18.09 24.06
N ASP A 331 16.32 17.55 23.09
CA ASP A 331 17.24 16.44 23.30
C ASP A 331 18.62 16.73 22.69
N GLU A 332 19.48 15.72 22.61
CA GLU A 332 20.83 15.84 22.04
C GLU A 332 20.87 16.30 20.57
N SER A 333 19.77 16.16 19.82
CA SER A 333 19.66 16.50 18.40
C SER A 333 18.99 17.84 18.14
N GLY A 334 18.43 18.48 19.17
CA GLY A 334 17.85 19.83 19.10
C GLY A 334 16.43 19.91 19.65
N GLU A 335 15.62 20.80 19.06
CA GLU A 335 14.21 20.95 19.42
C GLU A 335 13.37 19.82 18.81
N ASP A 336 12.55 19.18 19.65
CA ASP A 336 11.66 18.09 19.29
C ASP A 336 10.22 18.40 19.76
N ALA A 337 9.25 17.98 18.97
CA ALA A 337 7.84 18.26 19.18
C ALA A 337 7.01 16.99 18.95
N LYS A 338 6.25 16.60 19.97
CA LYS A 338 5.37 15.43 19.90
C LYS A 338 3.91 15.88 19.93
N ILE A 339 3.21 15.65 18.84
CA ILE A 339 1.78 15.97 18.73
C ILE A 339 0.99 15.05 19.65
N ILE A 340 0.01 15.60 20.36
CA ILE A 340 -0.94 14.82 21.13
C ILE A 340 -2.26 14.86 20.37
N ALA A 341 -2.78 13.69 20.05
CA ALA A 341 -4.03 13.57 19.29
C ALA A 341 -4.91 12.47 19.85
N ILE A 342 -6.23 12.65 19.75
CA ILE A 342 -7.20 11.63 20.15
C ILE A 342 -7.81 10.96 18.91
N PRO A 343 -8.30 9.71 19.00
CA PRO A 343 -9.03 9.09 17.91
C PRO A 343 -10.18 9.97 17.43
N HIS A 344 -10.41 10.00 16.12
CA HIS A 344 -11.54 10.73 15.55
C HIS A 344 -12.85 10.16 16.10
N LYS A 345 -13.86 11.02 16.36
CA LYS A 345 -15.20 10.67 16.91
C LYS A 345 -15.95 9.49 16.26
N LYS A 346 -15.52 9.04 15.08
CA LYS A 346 -16.09 7.88 14.36
C LYS A 346 -15.54 6.56 14.89
N LEU A 347 -14.36 6.58 15.51
CA LEU A 347 -13.67 5.41 16.07
C LEU A 347 -14.03 5.23 17.54
N LEU A 348 -14.09 6.33 18.30
CA LEU A 348 -14.37 6.30 19.74
C LEU A 348 -15.35 7.42 20.11
N SER A 349 -16.65 7.14 20.03
CA SER A 349 -17.71 8.06 20.44
C SER A 349 -17.73 8.20 21.96
N GLY A 350 -17.57 9.42 22.48
CA GLY A 350 -17.52 9.72 23.92
C GLY A 350 -16.20 10.37 24.37
N TYR A 351 -15.08 10.01 23.74
CA TYR A 351 -13.78 10.61 24.03
C TYR A 351 -13.74 12.08 23.58
N ASN A 352 -14.13 12.37 22.33
CA ASN A 352 -14.10 13.73 21.77
C ASN A 352 -15.16 14.67 22.36
N SER A 353 -16.14 14.15 23.11
CA SER A 353 -17.08 15.01 23.85
C SER A 353 -16.47 15.55 25.14
N VAL A 354 -15.50 14.84 25.71
CA VAL A 354 -14.85 15.19 26.98
C VAL A 354 -13.51 15.88 26.74
N ILE A 355 -12.73 15.39 25.76
CA ILE A 355 -11.38 15.89 25.47
C ILE A 355 -11.40 16.68 24.16
N LYS A 356 -11.12 17.98 24.24
CA LYS A 356 -10.99 18.87 23.06
C LYS A 356 -9.65 19.58 23.02
N ASN A 357 -9.06 19.81 24.19
CA ASN A 357 -7.75 20.43 24.34
C ASN A 357 -6.88 19.61 25.28
N ILE A 358 -5.59 19.90 25.26
CA ILE A 358 -4.62 19.28 26.19
C ILE A 358 -4.96 19.52 27.67
N SER A 359 -5.66 20.61 27.99
CA SER A 359 -6.16 20.89 29.34
C SER A 359 -7.13 19.84 29.85
N ASP A 360 -7.84 19.17 28.94
CA ASP A 360 -8.88 18.19 29.27
C ASP A 360 -8.29 16.79 29.49
N VAL A 361 -7.00 16.61 29.19
CA VAL A 361 -6.26 15.38 29.47
C VAL A 361 -5.89 15.34 30.96
N SER A 362 -6.14 14.20 31.61
CA SER A 362 -5.87 14.02 33.04
C SER A 362 -4.44 14.39 33.42
N ASP A 363 -4.27 15.03 34.57
CA ASP A 363 -2.95 15.42 35.09
C ASP A 363 -2.04 14.21 35.34
N LEU A 364 -2.63 13.07 35.71
CA LEU A 364 -1.90 11.82 35.84
C LEU A 364 -1.26 11.39 34.51
N LEU A 365 -2.04 11.36 33.43
CA LEU A 365 -1.53 10.96 32.11
C LEU A 365 -0.47 11.95 31.59
N LYS A 366 -0.69 13.26 31.75
CA LYS A 366 0.33 14.26 31.39
C LYS A 366 1.62 14.03 32.19
N SER A 367 1.51 13.73 33.49
CA SER A 367 2.67 13.43 34.33
C SER A 367 3.38 12.15 33.91
N GLN A 368 2.63 11.10 33.55
CA GLN A 368 3.18 9.85 33.03
C GLN A 368 3.94 10.05 31.70
N ILE A 369 3.37 10.84 30.78
CA ILE A 369 4.02 11.18 29.50
C ILE A 369 5.30 11.99 29.76
N THR A 370 5.23 13.04 30.58
CA THR A 370 6.40 13.87 30.92
C THR A 370 7.50 13.00 31.54
N HIS A 371 7.16 12.21 32.56
CA HIS A 371 8.11 11.34 33.25
C HIS A 371 8.74 10.31 32.31
N PHE A 372 7.95 9.71 31.41
CA PHE A 372 8.50 8.80 30.41
C PHE A 372 9.56 9.47 29.54
N PHE A 373 9.25 10.62 28.92
CA PHE A 373 10.18 11.27 27.99
C PHE A 373 11.39 11.91 28.69
N GLU A 374 11.29 12.30 29.95
CA GLU A 374 12.44 12.79 30.72
C GLU A 374 13.41 11.66 31.08
N HIS A 375 12.91 10.44 31.37
CA HIS A 375 13.72 9.39 31.97
C HIS A 375 14.04 8.19 31.08
N TYR A 376 13.37 8.00 29.93
CA TYR A 376 13.56 6.79 29.11
C TYR A 376 14.99 6.60 28.59
N LYS A 377 15.78 7.68 28.50
CA LYS A 377 17.19 7.67 28.06
C LYS A 377 18.20 7.62 29.22
N ASP A 378 17.78 7.56 30.49
CA ASP A 378 18.68 7.72 31.66
C ASP A 378 19.83 6.72 31.74
N LEU A 379 19.64 5.51 31.21
CA LEU A 379 20.66 4.45 31.18
C LEU A 379 21.37 4.34 29.82
N GLU A 380 21.12 5.27 28.89
CA GLU A 380 21.83 5.35 27.60
C GLU A 380 22.98 6.36 27.71
N GLU A 381 24.21 5.93 27.40
CA GLU A 381 25.38 6.82 27.46
C GLU A 381 25.22 8.04 26.53
N LYS A 382 25.46 9.24 27.08
CA LYS A 382 25.45 10.53 26.37
C LYS A 382 24.11 10.96 25.79
N LYS A 383 23.01 10.30 26.12
CA LYS A 383 21.66 10.72 25.70
C LYS A 383 20.92 11.36 26.85
N TRP A 384 20.12 12.38 26.54
CA TRP A 384 19.31 13.08 27.53
C TRP A 384 18.12 13.72 26.84
N THR A 385 17.07 13.98 27.62
CA THR A 385 15.89 14.69 27.16
C THR A 385 15.44 15.65 28.24
N LYS A 386 14.92 16.81 27.85
CA LYS A 386 14.25 17.72 28.75
C LYS A 386 12.91 18.18 28.18
N VAL A 387 11.84 17.96 28.92
CA VAL A 387 10.53 18.51 28.58
C VAL A 387 10.52 20.00 28.90
N ILE A 388 10.10 20.83 27.93
CA ILE A 388 10.01 22.28 28.10
C ILE A 388 8.62 22.66 28.59
N SER A 389 7.59 22.30 27.81
CA SER A 389 6.22 22.71 28.11
C SER A 389 5.19 21.95 27.27
N TRP A 390 3.98 21.88 27.80
CA TRP A 390 2.78 21.54 27.05
C TRP A 390 2.21 22.78 26.38
N LYS A 391 1.86 22.69 25.10
CA LYS A 391 1.18 23.77 24.35
C LYS A 391 -0.17 23.28 23.83
N GLY A 392 -1.03 24.25 23.52
CA GLY A 392 -2.40 24.01 23.11
C GLY A 392 -2.54 23.55 21.67
N ILE A 393 -3.79 23.43 21.23
CA ILE A 393 -4.14 22.96 19.89
C ILE A 393 -3.58 23.86 18.78
N LYS A 394 -3.52 25.19 18.98
CA LYS A 394 -3.04 26.13 17.96
C LYS A 394 -1.57 25.92 17.63
N GLU A 395 -0.74 25.68 18.65
CA GLU A 395 0.68 25.38 18.46
C GLU A 395 0.88 24.02 17.80
N ALA A 396 0.04 23.02 18.15
CA ALA A 396 0.06 21.71 17.49
C ALA A 396 -0.29 21.82 16.00
N GLU A 397 -1.34 22.58 15.66
CA GLU A 397 -1.76 22.85 14.29
C GLU A 397 -0.67 23.57 13.49
N ALA A 398 -0.03 24.57 14.09
CA ALA A 398 1.08 25.30 13.47
C ALA A 398 2.29 24.38 13.19
N GLU A 399 2.63 23.50 14.12
CA GLU A 399 3.72 22.53 13.96
C GLU A 399 3.41 21.54 12.82
N ILE A 400 2.20 20.97 12.80
CA ILE A 400 1.77 20.04 11.74
C ILE A 400 1.85 20.72 10.36
N ILE A 401 1.35 21.96 10.24
CA ILE A 401 1.41 22.71 8.97
C ILE A 401 2.86 22.96 8.56
N SER A 402 3.70 23.41 9.50
CA SER A 402 5.13 23.68 9.25
C SER A 402 5.84 22.42 8.73
N SER A 403 5.66 21.29 9.42
CA SER A 403 6.29 20.02 9.07
C SER A 403 5.77 19.44 7.75
N PHE A 404 4.48 19.59 7.47
CA PHE A 404 3.88 19.19 6.19
C PHE A 404 4.42 20.04 5.01
N ASN A 405 4.50 21.35 5.19
CA ASN A 405 5.01 22.25 4.15
C ASN A 405 6.49 22.00 3.85
N ARG A 406 7.31 21.72 4.88
CA ARG A 406 8.72 21.34 4.71
C ARG A 406 8.90 20.08 3.88
N LYS A 407 8.09 19.03 4.12
CA LYS A 407 8.13 17.82 3.28
C LYS A 407 7.75 18.14 1.84
N LYS A 408 6.72 18.98 1.65
CA LYS A 408 6.25 19.36 0.33
C LYS A 408 7.32 20.10 -0.48
N SER A 409 8.06 21.04 0.13
CA SER A 409 9.14 21.78 -0.55
C SER A 409 10.35 20.92 -0.91
N LEU A 410 10.61 19.83 -0.19
CA LEU A 410 11.67 18.87 -0.52
C LEU A 410 11.29 17.91 -1.66
N SER A 411 9.99 17.79 -1.96
CA SER A 411 9.46 16.90 -2.99
C SER A 411 9.20 17.55 -4.35
N THR A 412 9.30 18.89 -4.41
CA THR A 412 9.30 19.71 -5.63
C THR A 412 10.72 20.04 -6.03
#